data_AF-A0A662S8A1-F1
#
_entry.id   AF-A0A662S8A1-F1
#
_cell.length_a   1.000
_cell.length_b   1.000
_cell.length_c   1.000
_cell.angle_alpha   90.00
_cell.angle_beta   90.00
_cell.angle_gamma   90.00
#
_symmetry.space_group_name_H-M   'P 1'
#
loop_
_entity.id
_entity.type
_entity.pdbx_description
1 polymer ?
#
loop_
_entity_poly.entity_id
_entity_poly.type
_entity_poly.pdbx_seq_one_letter_code
_entity_poly.pdbx_strand_id
1 'polypeptide(L)'
;MEEVTMIEAIKEELIKQREKLIQYCHDEECDSIYTCPQGHEKCKKKLDLDTAIAWVAGHILSSAPYQTPETLRDNFHTLLYLYEVVRLHKDRYPTLTQLLRDTVHLVDYLITWKSTERY
;
A
#
# COMPACT_ATOMS: atom_id res chain seq x y z
N MET A 1 -22.15 -13.45 -9.90
CA MET A 1 -22.12 -13.81 -8.46
C MET A 1 -20.70 -14.13 -8.00
N GLU A 2 -19.90 -14.86 -8.79
CA GLU A 2 -18.47 -15.12 -8.54
C GLU A 2 -17.58 -13.85 -8.59
N GLU A 3 -17.92 -12.88 -9.43
CA GLU A 3 -17.11 -11.67 -9.61
C GLU A 3 -17.23 -10.66 -8.45
N VAL A 4 -18.44 -10.51 -7.89
CA VAL A 4 -18.67 -9.68 -6.70
C VAL A 4 -17.90 -10.24 -5.50
N THR A 5 -17.84 -11.57 -5.35
CA THR A 5 -17.05 -12.22 -4.29
C THR A 5 -15.55 -12.05 -4.48
N MET A 6 -15.06 -12.00 -5.73
CA MET A 6 -13.65 -11.78 -6.02
C MET A 6 -13.20 -10.36 -5.67
N ILE A 7 -14.05 -9.35 -5.87
CA ILE A 7 -13.68 -7.96 -5.60
C ILE A 7 -13.69 -7.64 -4.11
N GLU A 8 -14.63 -8.18 -3.35
CA GLU A 8 -14.56 -8.08 -1.89
C GLU A 8 -13.28 -8.76 -1.36
N ALA A 9 -12.85 -9.89 -1.95
CA ALA A 9 -11.57 -10.50 -1.61
C ALA A 9 -10.36 -9.60 -1.96
N ILE A 10 -10.38 -8.88 -3.09
CA ILE A 10 -9.33 -7.92 -3.44
C ILE A 10 -9.29 -6.74 -2.46
N LYS A 11 -10.45 -6.22 -2.06
CA LYS A 11 -10.54 -5.15 -1.06
C LYS A 11 -9.99 -5.62 0.30
N GLU A 12 -10.35 -6.83 0.72
CA GLU A 12 -9.81 -7.44 1.94
C GLU A 12 -8.28 -7.61 1.85
N GLU A 13 -7.76 -8.05 0.72
CA GLU A 13 -6.32 -8.21 0.54
C GLU A 13 -5.59 -6.86 0.52
N LEU A 14 -6.19 -5.80 -0.04
CA LEU A 14 -5.67 -4.43 0.05
C LEU A 14 -5.60 -3.94 1.51
N ILE A 15 -6.61 -4.26 2.34
CA ILE A 15 -6.60 -3.96 3.78
C ILE A 15 -5.45 -4.70 4.46
N LYS A 16 -5.28 -6.00 4.21
CA LYS A 16 -4.15 -6.77 4.78
C LYS A 16 -2.80 -6.23 4.30
N GLN A 17 -2.73 -5.80 3.04
CA GLN A 17 -1.50 -5.26 2.47
C GLN A 17 -1.13 -3.92 3.09
N ARG A 18 -2.12 -3.08 3.37
CA ARG A 18 -1.93 -1.88 4.20
C ARG A 18 -1.33 -2.26 5.56
N GLU A 19 -1.91 -3.22 6.27
CA GLU A 19 -1.38 -3.62 7.59
C GLU A 19 0.08 -4.05 7.52
N LYS A 20 0.46 -4.86 6.52
CA LYS A 20 1.87 -5.27 6.33
C LYS A 20 2.81 -4.09 6.08
N LEU A 21 2.41 -3.13 5.25
CA LEU A 21 3.19 -1.91 4.97
C LEU A 21 3.33 -1.02 6.21
N ILE A 22 2.25 -0.88 6.97
CA ILE A 22 2.22 -0.09 8.19
C ILE A 22 3.09 -0.74 9.28
N GLN A 23 3.03 -2.06 9.44
CA GLN A 23 3.89 -2.82 10.35
C GLN A 23 5.36 -2.75 9.94
N TYR A 24 5.66 -2.75 8.64
CA TYR A 24 7.03 -2.57 8.16
C TYR A 24 7.64 -1.25 8.66
N CYS A 25 6.86 -0.15 8.61
CA CYS A 25 7.36 1.17 8.98
C CYS A 25 7.41 1.43 10.50
N HIS A 26 6.49 0.85 11.28
CA HIS A 26 6.41 1.08 12.73
C HIS A 26 7.37 0.19 13.52
N ASP A 27 7.61 0.59 14.77
CA ASP A 27 8.21 -0.27 15.77
C ASP A 27 7.21 -1.38 16.17
N GLU A 28 7.70 -2.58 16.47
CA GLU A 28 6.84 -3.73 16.82
C GLU A 28 6.01 -3.47 18.08
N GLU A 29 6.51 -2.63 18.99
CA GLU A 29 5.82 -2.24 20.23
C GLU A 29 5.06 -0.92 20.09
N CYS A 30 4.86 -0.40 18.87
CA CYS A 30 4.09 0.83 18.69
C CYS A 30 2.61 0.58 18.96
N ASP A 31 2.07 1.33 19.91
CA ASP A 31 0.66 1.32 20.32
C ASP A 31 -0.26 2.07 19.34
N SER A 32 0.30 2.84 18.40
CA SER A 32 -0.45 3.66 17.45
C SER A 32 0.08 3.54 16.02
N ILE A 33 0.03 2.33 15.46
CA ILE A 33 0.56 2.05 14.11
C ILE A 33 -0.13 2.84 12.97
N TYR A 34 -1.33 3.38 13.19
CA TYR A 34 -2.07 4.12 12.16
C TYR A 34 -1.80 5.62 12.14
N THR A 35 -0.94 6.12 13.02
CA THR A 35 -0.53 7.54 13.04
C THR A 35 0.87 7.70 12.48
N CYS A 36 1.22 8.92 12.07
CA CYS A 36 2.50 9.18 11.39
C CYS A 36 3.69 8.76 12.29
N PRO A 37 4.63 7.91 11.79
CA PRO A 37 5.75 7.41 12.57
C PRO A 37 6.68 8.52 13.07
N GLN A 38 6.69 9.69 12.40
CA GLN A 38 7.43 10.87 12.84
C GLN A 38 6.96 11.41 14.20
N GLY A 39 5.69 11.15 14.58
CA GLY A 39 5.11 11.57 15.84
C GLY A 39 5.44 10.66 17.03
N HIS A 40 6.03 9.47 16.80
CA HIS A 40 6.33 8.51 17.86
C HIS A 40 7.84 8.38 18.05
N GLU A 41 8.32 8.49 19.29
CA GLU A 41 9.75 8.53 19.55
C GLU A 41 10.50 7.28 19.03
N LYS A 42 9.94 6.08 19.24
CA LYS A 42 10.53 4.82 18.76
C LYS A 42 10.48 4.73 17.23
N CYS A 43 9.31 4.96 16.62
CA CYS A 43 9.15 4.85 15.16
C CYS A 43 9.98 5.90 14.41
N LYS A 44 10.11 7.11 14.96
CA LYS A 44 10.97 8.17 14.42
C LYS A 44 12.44 7.76 14.34
N LYS A 45 12.94 6.95 15.30
CA LYS A 45 14.31 6.43 15.26
C LYS A 45 14.52 5.40 14.13
N LYS A 46 13.45 4.72 13.69
CA LYS A 46 13.43 3.77 12.56
C LYS A 46 13.08 4.44 11.22
N LEU A 47 12.78 5.75 11.21
CA LEU A 47 12.31 6.46 10.03
C LEU A 47 13.48 6.74 9.08
N ASP A 48 13.72 5.80 8.15
CA ASP A 48 14.63 5.88 7.03
C ASP A 48 13.80 5.85 5.72
N LEU A 49 14.47 5.91 4.57
CA LEU A 49 13.83 5.97 3.26
C LEU A 49 12.81 4.84 3.03
N ASP A 50 13.15 3.61 3.37
CA ASP A 50 12.29 2.44 3.13
C ASP A 50 11.04 2.45 4.02
N THR A 51 11.18 2.79 5.30
CA THR A 51 10.04 2.90 6.21
C THR A 51 9.15 4.10 5.88
N ALA A 52 9.73 5.21 5.41
CA ALA A 52 8.97 6.34 4.87
C ALA A 52 8.16 5.95 3.62
N ILE A 53 8.77 5.21 2.69
CA ILE A 53 8.08 4.70 1.50
C ILE A 53 6.95 3.76 1.89
N ALA A 54 7.20 2.83 2.81
CA ALA A 54 6.18 1.90 3.30
C ALA A 54 4.99 2.63 3.96
N TRP A 55 5.27 3.66 4.76
CA TRP A 55 4.23 4.51 5.35
C TRP A 55 3.37 5.20 4.30
N VAL A 56 3.98 5.84 3.28
CA VAL A 56 3.24 6.52 2.21
C VAL A 56 2.37 5.53 1.44
N ALA A 57 2.90 4.37 1.06
CA ALA A 57 2.13 3.35 0.37
C ALA A 57 0.96 2.82 1.23
N GLY A 58 1.18 2.54 2.51
CA GLY A 58 0.13 2.11 3.43
C GLY A 58 -0.93 3.19 3.65
N HIS A 59 -0.54 4.47 3.66
CA HIS A 59 -1.45 5.59 3.76
C HIS A 59 -2.34 5.72 2.52
N ILE A 60 -1.78 5.57 1.31
CA ILE A 60 -2.56 5.52 0.06
C ILE A 60 -3.60 4.40 0.12
N LEU A 61 -3.23 3.21 0.61
CA LEU A 61 -4.13 2.07 0.70
C LEU A 61 -5.29 2.25 1.70
N SER A 62 -5.19 3.19 2.66
CA SER A 62 -6.25 3.42 3.65
C SER A 62 -7.62 3.77 3.05
N SER A 63 -7.62 4.38 1.87
CA SER A 63 -8.84 4.80 1.18
C SER A 63 -9.07 4.12 -0.17
N ALA A 64 -8.06 3.41 -0.70
CA ALA A 64 -8.10 2.80 -2.02
C ALA A 64 -9.33 1.89 -2.27
N PRO A 65 -9.75 0.99 -1.36
CA PRO A 65 -10.93 0.14 -1.58
C PRO A 65 -12.21 0.92 -1.94
N TYR A 66 -12.33 2.15 -1.43
CA TYR A 66 -13.55 2.97 -1.46
C TYR A 66 -13.50 4.11 -2.50
N GLN A 67 -12.37 4.33 -3.15
CA GLN A 67 -12.16 5.43 -4.09
C GLN A 67 -12.77 5.18 -5.49
N THR A 68 -12.99 6.25 -6.25
CA THR A 68 -13.39 6.15 -7.66
C THR A 68 -12.22 5.67 -8.53
N PRO A 69 -12.47 5.16 -9.76
CA PRO A 69 -11.41 4.82 -10.71
C PRO A 69 -10.43 5.95 -11.00
N GLU A 70 -10.91 7.20 -11.10
CA GLU A 70 -10.03 8.35 -11.38
C GLU A 70 -9.03 8.56 -10.24
N THR A 71 -9.52 8.65 -8.98
CA THR A 71 -8.65 8.83 -7.81
C THR A 71 -7.70 7.66 -7.61
N LEU A 72 -8.16 6.43 -7.89
CA LEU A 72 -7.30 5.25 -7.82
C LEU A 72 -6.15 5.30 -8.82
N ARG A 73 -6.37 5.85 -10.02
CA ARG A 73 -5.33 5.97 -11.05
C ARG A 73 -4.22 6.94 -10.65
N ASP A 74 -4.57 8.04 -9.99
CA ASP A 74 -3.58 8.99 -9.46
C ASP A 74 -2.72 8.34 -8.37
N ASN A 75 -3.37 7.60 -7.47
CA ASN A 75 -2.71 6.82 -6.43
C ASN A 75 -1.85 5.69 -6.99
N PHE A 76 -2.30 5.05 -8.08
CA PHE A 76 -1.56 3.99 -8.77
C PHE A 76 -0.23 4.48 -9.32
N HIS A 77 -0.18 5.65 -9.97
CA HIS A 77 1.09 6.20 -10.46
C HIS A 77 2.06 6.48 -9.30
N THR A 78 1.57 7.00 -8.18
CA THR A 78 2.39 7.20 -6.99
C THR A 78 2.95 5.88 -6.47
N LEU A 79 2.11 4.85 -6.32
CA LEU A 79 2.54 3.51 -5.89
C LEU A 79 3.54 2.89 -6.86
N LEU A 80 3.36 3.09 -8.16
CA LEU A 80 4.27 2.61 -9.19
C LEU A 80 5.65 3.27 -9.07
N TYR A 81 5.72 4.58 -8.87
CA TYR A 81 7.01 5.26 -8.67
C TYR A 81 7.71 4.84 -7.38
N LEU A 82 6.96 4.68 -6.28
CA LEU A 82 7.51 4.13 -5.04
C LEU A 82 8.06 2.71 -5.26
N TYR A 83 7.32 1.86 -5.96
CA TYR A 83 7.77 0.53 -6.33
C TYR A 83 9.05 0.57 -7.17
N GLU A 84 9.12 1.42 -8.20
CA GLU A 84 10.30 1.52 -9.06
C GLU A 84 11.55 1.96 -8.30
N VAL A 85 11.42 2.94 -7.40
CA VAL A 85 12.52 3.36 -6.52
C VAL A 85 13.03 2.18 -5.71
N VAL A 86 12.15 1.44 -5.04
CA VAL A 86 12.56 0.31 -4.19
C VAL A 86 13.07 -0.87 -5.04
N ARG A 87 12.49 -1.12 -6.21
CA ARG A 87 12.88 -2.20 -7.14
C ARG A 87 14.31 -2.06 -7.62
N LEU A 88 14.78 -0.83 -7.86
CA LEU A 88 16.19 -0.55 -8.19
C LEU A 88 17.15 -0.87 -7.04
N HIS A 89 16.64 -0.96 -5.82
CA HIS A 89 17.36 -1.30 -4.60
C HIS A 89 16.88 -2.62 -3.98
N LYS A 90 16.31 -3.53 -4.78
CA LYS A 90 15.68 -4.77 -4.30
C LYS A 90 16.58 -5.64 -3.42
N ASP A 91 17.89 -5.62 -3.65
CA ASP A 91 18.84 -6.42 -2.88
C ASP A 91 19.01 -5.84 -1.45
N ARG A 92 18.79 -4.53 -1.28
CA ARG A 92 18.80 -3.86 0.03
C ARG A 92 17.44 -3.94 0.72
N TYR A 93 16.34 -3.95 -0.05
CA TYR A 93 14.98 -3.91 0.47
C TYR A 93 14.08 -5.01 -0.11
N PRO A 94 14.42 -6.30 0.06
CA PRO A 94 13.71 -7.39 -0.59
C PRO A 94 12.25 -7.49 -0.13
N THR A 95 12.00 -7.34 1.17
CA THR A 95 10.65 -7.39 1.75
C THR A 95 9.78 -6.24 1.23
N LEU A 96 10.28 -5.00 1.28
CA LEU A 96 9.53 -3.84 0.79
C LEU A 96 9.27 -3.92 -0.72
N THR A 97 10.23 -4.44 -1.50
CA THR A 97 10.05 -4.66 -2.94
C THR A 97 8.84 -5.55 -3.20
N GLN A 98 8.73 -6.66 -2.47
CA GLN A 98 7.60 -7.58 -2.61
C GLN A 98 6.29 -6.92 -2.17
N LEU A 99 6.28 -6.24 -1.01
CA LEU A 99 5.10 -5.56 -0.51
C LEU A 99 4.54 -4.53 -1.50
N LEU A 100 5.41 -3.74 -2.13
CA LEU A 100 5.01 -2.73 -3.12
C LEU A 100 4.58 -3.37 -4.44
N ARG A 101 5.24 -4.44 -4.88
CA ARG A 101 4.83 -5.19 -6.07
C ARG A 101 3.39 -5.69 -5.93
N ASP A 102 3.09 -6.36 -4.83
CA ASP A 102 1.76 -6.91 -4.56
C ASP A 102 0.71 -5.81 -4.47
N THR A 103 1.08 -4.69 -3.83
CA THR A 103 0.24 -3.49 -3.74
C THR A 103 -0.13 -2.95 -5.12
N VAL A 104 0.85 -2.76 -6.00
CA VAL A 104 0.64 -2.25 -7.36
C VAL A 104 -0.30 -3.18 -8.15
N HIS A 105 -0.12 -4.50 -8.05
CA HIS A 105 -0.96 -5.48 -8.75
C HIS A 105 -2.42 -5.44 -8.26
N LEU A 106 -2.64 -5.39 -6.94
CA LEU A 106 -3.98 -5.34 -6.37
C LEU A 106 -4.72 -4.05 -6.75
N VAL A 107 -4.03 -2.91 -6.76
CA VAL A 107 -4.62 -1.63 -7.15
C VAL A 107 -4.93 -1.59 -8.65
N ASP A 108 -4.04 -2.10 -9.50
CA ASP A 108 -4.28 -2.20 -10.95
C ASP A 108 -5.51 -3.05 -11.28
N TYR A 109 -5.64 -4.18 -10.58
CA TYR A 109 -6.80 -5.05 -10.69
C TYR A 109 -8.09 -4.34 -10.31
N LEU A 110 -8.09 -3.63 -9.18
CA LEU A 110 -9.25 -2.85 -8.72
C LEU A 110 -9.62 -1.73 -9.71
N ILE A 111 -8.65 -1.05 -10.30
CA ILE A 111 -8.88 -0.02 -11.33
C ILE A 111 -9.53 -0.63 -12.56
N THR A 112 -8.99 -1.75 -13.05
CA THR A 112 -9.48 -2.43 -14.24
C THR A 112 -10.93 -2.84 -14.07
N TRP A 113 -11.26 -3.49 -12.96
CA TRP A 113 -12.63 -3.92 -12.67
C TRP A 113 -13.62 -2.75 -12.53
N LYS A 114 -13.28 -1.70 -11.76
CA LYS A 114 -14.19 -0.54 -11.62
C LYS A 114 -14.36 0.24 -12.94
N SER A 115 -13.44 0.10 -13.89
CA SER A 115 -13.53 0.72 -15.20
C SER A 115 -14.44 -0.08 -16.15
N THR A 116 -14.54 -1.40 -15.96
CA THR A 116 -15.44 -2.27 -16.75
C THR A 116 -16.90 -2.19 -16.29
N GLU A 117 -17.17 -1.92 -15.00
CA GLU A 117 -18.54 -1.73 -14.50
C GLU A 117 -19.26 -0.47 -15.04
N ARG A 118 -18.53 0.48 -15.64
CA ARG A 118 -19.12 1.71 -16.21
C ARG A 118 -19.79 1.49 -17.59
N TYR A 119 -19.84 0.25 -18.09
CA TYR A 119 -20.47 -0.11 -19.38
C TYR A 119 -21.46 -1.27 -19.24
#